data_AF-A0A7W0XPE0-F1
#
_entry.id   AF-A0A7W0XPE0-F1
#
_cell.length_a   1.000
_cell.length_b   1.000
_cell.length_c   1.000
_cell.angle_alpha   90.00
_cell.angle_beta   90.00
_cell.angle_gamma   90.00
#
_symmetry.space_group_name_H-M   'P 1'
#
loop_
_entity.id
_entity.type
_entity.pdbx_description
1 polymer ?
#
loop_
_entity_poly.entity_id
_entity_poly.type
_entity_poly.pdbx_seq_one_letter_code
_entity_poly.pdbx_strand_id
1 'polypeptide(L)'
;MRSIKYPLLFMPIPKSGCTSIRNYMFYLDYGYFCGTPDSVMGYITQSGLQDGRDQMADRQGDFVFTFVRHPLRRAYSGFNDKAFHQHTHSFPWLRQKLIRRGATLKNKDPSVEEHRANFVIFLEKVYKDIKNTKNKKVNPHWDSQTRILRRKKKRREIEFIGRLEHMERDFTSVLERAGYQSPFEFRRFNEGPGYPHAYDVVVDASVQDLGRTIFSEDLEELGYEI
;
A
#
# COMPACT_ATOMS: atom_id res chain seq x y z
N MET A 1 -27.99 -14.36 -6.95
CA MET A 1 -27.17 -13.47 -6.11
C MET A 1 -26.46 -14.34 -5.08
N ARG A 2 -25.13 -14.27 -4.96
CA ARG A 2 -24.41 -14.98 -3.89
C ARG A 2 -24.68 -14.26 -2.56
N SER A 3 -24.95 -15.02 -1.50
CA SER A 3 -25.11 -14.44 -0.16
C SER A 3 -23.76 -13.97 0.36
N ILE A 4 -23.69 -12.70 0.77
CA ILE A 4 -22.53 -12.14 1.46
C ILE A 4 -22.47 -12.82 2.83
N LYS A 5 -21.39 -13.57 3.10
CA LYS A 5 -21.26 -14.32 4.36
C LYS A 5 -20.74 -13.43 5.51
N TYR A 6 -19.82 -12.52 5.20
CA TYR A 6 -19.28 -11.53 6.14
C TYR A 6 -19.32 -10.14 5.47
N PRO A 7 -20.00 -9.16 6.06
CA PRO A 7 -20.17 -7.85 5.45
C PRO A 7 -18.88 -7.04 5.64
N LEU A 8 -17.89 -7.25 4.78
CA LEU A 8 -16.57 -6.62 4.85
C LEU A 8 -16.33 -5.68 3.67
N LEU A 9 -15.83 -4.48 3.97
CA LEU A 9 -15.41 -3.50 2.97
C LEU A 9 -13.96 -3.06 3.21
N PHE A 10 -13.05 -3.46 2.32
CA PHE A 10 -11.66 -3.03 2.35
C PHE A 10 -11.45 -1.77 1.51
N MET A 11 -10.98 -0.69 2.13
CA MET A 11 -10.60 0.53 1.42
C MET A 11 -9.08 0.59 1.18
N PRO A 12 -8.55 0.15 0.02
CA PRO A 12 -7.11 -0.06 -0.15
C PRO A 12 -6.29 1.23 -0.12
N ILE A 13 -5.14 1.17 0.56
CA ILE A 13 -4.03 2.12 0.45
C ILE A 13 -2.86 1.39 -0.22
N PRO A 14 -2.38 1.83 -1.39
CA PRO A 14 -1.33 1.11 -2.10
C PRO A 14 -0.07 0.89 -1.25
N LYS A 15 0.56 -0.27 -1.44
CA LYS A 15 1.79 -0.70 -0.73
C LYS A 15 1.62 -0.92 0.79
N SER A 16 0.38 -1.00 1.27
CA SER A 16 0.01 -1.31 2.66
C SER A 16 -0.73 -2.65 2.77
N GLY A 17 -0.23 -3.71 2.11
CA GLY A 17 -0.79 -5.07 2.24
C GLY A 17 -1.97 -5.41 1.33
N CYS A 18 -2.28 -4.57 0.33
CA CYS A 18 -3.46 -4.75 -0.53
C CYS A 18 -3.58 -6.17 -1.09
N THR A 19 -2.55 -6.71 -1.74
CA THR A 19 -2.66 -8.04 -2.38
C THR A 19 -2.96 -9.16 -1.38
N SER A 20 -2.42 -9.07 -0.17
CA SER A 20 -2.70 -10.05 0.89
C SER A 20 -4.16 -9.93 1.36
N ILE A 21 -4.62 -8.73 1.72
CA ILE A 21 -6.01 -8.52 2.15
C ILE A 21 -7.01 -8.96 1.07
N ARG A 22 -6.75 -8.63 -0.19
CA ARG A 22 -7.65 -9.00 -1.30
C ARG A 22 -7.69 -10.51 -1.54
N ASN A 23 -6.58 -11.21 -1.35
CA ASN A 23 -6.56 -12.68 -1.36
C ASN A 23 -7.37 -13.27 -0.22
N TYR A 24 -7.36 -12.64 0.96
CA TYR A 24 -8.22 -13.05 2.06
C TYR A 24 -9.70 -12.81 1.78
N MET A 25 -10.07 -11.64 1.24
CA MET A 25 -11.45 -11.37 0.81
C MET A 25 -11.92 -12.43 -0.20
N PHE A 26 -11.06 -12.78 -1.16
CA PHE A 26 -11.32 -13.87 -2.10
C PHE A 26 -11.45 -15.23 -1.38
N TYR A 27 -10.55 -15.56 -0.45
CA TYR A 27 -10.65 -16.80 0.32
C TYR A 27 -11.96 -16.91 1.10
N LEU A 28 -12.45 -15.83 1.70
CA LEU A 28 -13.73 -15.81 2.39
C LEU A 28 -14.92 -16.10 1.46
N ASP A 29 -14.82 -15.71 0.18
CA ASP A 29 -15.83 -15.96 -0.85
C ASP A 29 -15.78 -17.39 -1.41
N TYR A 30 -14.58 -17.95 -1.59
CA TYR A 30 -14.39 -19.17 -2.40
C TYR A 30 -13.77 -20.35 -1.64
N GLY A 31 -13.24 -20.15 -0.43
CA GLY A 31 -12.58 -21.19 0.36
C GLY A 31 -11.16 -21.55 -0.10
N TYR A 32 -10.58 -20.83 -1.07
CA TYR A 32 -9.20 -21.00 -1.52
C TYR A 32 -8.57 -19.65 -1.89
N PHE A 33 -7.24 -19.55 -1.83
CA PHE A 33 -6.52 -18.34 -2.23
C PHE A 33 -6.33 -18.27 -3.73
N CYS A 34 -6.32 -17.06 -4.29
CA CYS A 34 -6.08 -16.89 -5.71
C CYS A 34 -4.60 -17.08 -6.03
N GLY A 35 -4.29 -17.93 -7.03
CA GLY A 35 -2.91 -18.22 -7.43
C GLY A 35 -2.20 -17.06 -8.15
N THR A 36 -2.93 -16.04 -8.62
CA THR A 36 -2.36 -14.90 -9.36
C THR A 36 -2.75 -13.55 -8.75
N PRO A 37 -1.77 -12.69 -8.37
CA PRO A 37 -2.01 -11.37 -7.78
C PRO A 37 -2.94 -10.46 -8.59
N ASP A 38 -2.89 -10.55 -9.92
CA ASP A 38 -3.65 -9.68 -10.83
C ASP A 38 -5.16 -9.97 -10.76
N SER A 39 -5.53 -11.23 -10.52
CA SER A 39 -6.93 -11.66 -10.44
C SER A 39 -7.68 -11.06 -9.24
N VAL A 40 -6.95 -10.63 -8.21
CA VAL A 40 -7.54 -10.00 -7.01
C VAL A 40 -7.38 -8.49 -7.02
N MET A 41 -6.80 -7.84 -8.05
CA MET A 41 -6.51 -6.40 -8.02
C MET A 41 -7.76 -5.50 -7.86
N GLY A 42 -8.94 -5.99 -8.21
CA GLY A 42 -10.23 -5.30 -8.04
C GLY A 42 -11.01 -5.69 -6.78
N TYR A 43 -10.61 -6.74 -6.05
CA TYR A 43 -11.37 -7.24 -4.90
C TYR A 43 -11.36 -6.24 -3.75
N ILE A 44 -12.48 -5.59 -3.47
CA ILE A 44 -12.63 -4.66 -2.33
C ILE A 44 -13.72 -5.10 -1.35
N THR A 45 -14.56 -6.05 -1.72
CA THR A 45 -15.67 -6.61 -0.91
C THR A 45 -15.78 -8.11 -1.12
N GLN A 46 -16.42 -8.82 -0.17
CA GLN A 46 -16.79 -10.24 -0.25
C GLN A 46 -17.99 -10.48 -1.21
N SER A 47 -17.88 -10.05 -2.47
CA SER A 47 -18.89 -10.34 -3.51
C SER A 47 -18.34 -10.21 -4.93
N GLY A 48 -17.01 -10.13 -5.08
CA GLY A 48 -16.35 -9.94 -6.38
C GLY A 48 -16.59 -8.62 -7.09
N LEU A 49 -17.12 -7.60 -6.40
CA LEU A 49 -17.28 -6.29 -7.00
C LEU A 49 -15.91 -5.61 -7.15
N GLN A 50 -15.61 -5.26 -8.39
CA GLN A 50 -14.48 -4.43 -8.77
C GLN A 50 -14.75 -2.98 -8.37
N ASP A 51 -13.69 -2.17 -8.24
CA ASP A 51 -13.71 -0.75 -7.81
C ASP A 51 -14.71 0.10 -8.61
N GLY A 52 -15.98 0.08 -8.19
CA GLY A 52 -17.10 0.85 -8.73
C GLY A 52 -17.53 1.86 -7.69
N ARG A 53 -17.30 3.15 -7.97
CA ARG A 53 -17.67 4.26 -7.07
C ARG A 53 -19.13 4.22 -6.63
N ASP A 54 -20.01 3.70 -7.48
CA ASP A 54 -21.46 3.67 -7.26
C ASP A 54 -21.88 2.52 -6.33
N GLN A 55 -21.13 1.41 -6.31
CA GLN A 55 -21.50 0.21 -5.54
C GLN A 55 -21.09 0.28 -4.06
N MET A 56 -20.21 1.22 -3.70
CA MET A 56 -19.84 1.46 -2.31
C MET A 56 -20.91 2.24 -1.53
N ALA A 57 -21.85 2.92 -2.19
CA ALA A 57 -22.89 3.70 -1.54
C ALA A 57 -24.04 2.83 -1.00
N ASP A 58 -24.35 1.72 -1.70
CA ASP A 58 -25.54 0.89 -1.42
C ASP A 58 -25.32 -0.19 -0.36
N ARG A 59 -24.11 -0.31 0.21
CA ARG A 59 -23.76 -1.36 1.19
C ARG A 59 -23.74 -0.82 2.62
N GLN A 60 -24.91 -0.50 3.16
CA GLN A 60 -25.06 -0.21 4.58
C GLN A 60 -24.84 -1.49 5.40
N GLY A 61 -24.10 -1.40 6.51
CA GLY A 61 -23.81 -2.54 7.40
C GLY A 61 -22.49 -3.28 7.14
N ASP A 62 -21.74 -2.96 6.09
CA ASP A 62 -20.37 -3.48 5.91
C ASP A 62 -19.41 -2.88 6.95
N PHE A 63 -18.65 -3.75 7.64
CA PHE A 63 -17.52 -3.38 8.48
C PHE A 63 -16.37 -2.85 7.61
N VAL A 64 -16.14 -1.54 7.68
CA VAL A 64 -15.23 -0.82 6.79
C VAL A 64 -13.85 -0.69 7.41
N PHE A 65 -12.83 -1.20 6.73
CA PHE A 65 -11.47 -1.19 7.25
C PHE A 65 -10.42 -0.88 6.19
N THR A 66 -9.22 -0.55 6.65
CA THR A 66 -8.05 -0.31 5.82
C THR A 66 -6.76 -0.67 6.56
N PHE A 67 -5.65 -0.64 5.84
CA PHE A 67 -4.31 -0.85 6.40
C PHE A 67 -3.39 0.30 5.98
N VAL A 68 -2.60 0.77 6.93
CA VAL A 68 -1.48 1.70 6.71
C VAL A 68 -0.14 0.99 6.91
N ARG A 69 0.96 1.65 6.55
CA ARG A 69 2.33 1.16 6.72
C ARG A 69 3.23 2.31 7.14
N HIS A 70 4.34 2.05 7.81
CA HIS A 70 5.38 3.05 8.06
C HIS A 70 5.70 3.79 6.75
N PRO A 71 5.55 5.12 6.68
CA PRO A 71 5.45 5.84 5.42
C PRO A 71 6.74 5.74 4.58
N LEU A 72 7.91 5.74 5.22
CA LEU A 72 9.18 5.57 4.52
C LEU A 72 9.37 4.13 3.98
N ARG A 73 8.92 3.10 4.73
CA ARG A 73 8.92 1.70 4.24
C ARG A 73 7.93 1.54 3.08
N ARG A 74 6.80 2.26 3.12
CA ARG A 74 5.82 2.33 2.02
C ARG A 74 6.41 2.98 0.78
N ALA A 75 7.11 4.10 0.93
CA ALA A 75 7.79 4.79 -0.16
C ALA A 75 8.90 3.92 -0.78
N TYR A 76 9.71 3.22 0.03
CA TYR A 76 10.73 2.30 -0.46
C TYR A 76 10.13 1.12 -1.25
N SER A 77 9.02 0.56 -0.76
CA SER A 77 8.27 -0.46 -1.48
C SER A 77 7.71 0.07 -2.81
N GLY A 78 7.22 1.32 -2.83
CA GLY A 78 6.74 1.99 -4.03
C GLY A 78 7.85 2.29 -5.04
N PHE A 79 9.03 2.72 -4.58
CA PHE A 79 10.21 2.92 -5.42
C PHE A 79 10.63 1.63 -6.11
N ASN A 80 10.79 0.55 -5.35
CA ASN A 80 11.24 -0.73 -5.89
C ASN A 80 10.24 -1.31 -6.91
N ASP A 81 8.95 -1.27 -6.59
CA ASP A 81 7.87 -1.80 -7.43
C ASP A 81 7.57 -0.94 -8.66
N LYS A 82 7.60 0.39 -8.54
CA LYS A 82 7.14 1.29 -9.60
C LYS A 82 8.25 1.90 -10.44
N ALA A 83 9.47 1.99 -9.93
CA ALA A 83 10.57 2.67 -10.64
C ALA A 83 11.78 1.75 -10.91
N PHE A 84 12.17 0.94 -9.93
CA PHE A 84 13.36 0.11 -10.03
C PHE A 84 13.10 -1.16 -10.86
N HIS A 85 12.24 -2.05 -10.39
CA HIS A 85 11.87 -3.27 -11.12
C HIS A 85 11.02 -2.94 -12.35
N GLN A 86 11.23 -3.72 -13.40
CA GLN A 86 10.52 -3.58 -14.67
C GLN A 86 9.63 -4.80 -14.88
N HIS A 87 8.33 -4.57 -14.71
CA HIS A 87 7.27 -5.54 -14.95
C HIS A 87 6.01 -4.82 -15.43
N THR A 88 4.94 -5.55 -15.75
CA THR A 88 3.70 -5.02 -16.35
C THR A 88 3.06 -3.87 -15.54
N HIS A 89 3.26 -3.84 -14.22
CA HIS A 89 2.69 -2.82 -13.32
C HIS A 89 3.69 -1.75 -12.87
N SER A 90 4.90 -1.75 -13.43
CA SER A 90 5.91 -0.71 -13.21
C SER A 90 5.55 0.57 -13.97
N PHE A 91 6.18 1.70 -13.64
CA PHE A 91 5.93 3.01 -14.25
C PHE A 91 7.15 3.47 -15.07
N PRO A 92 7.25 3.13 -16.37
CA PRO A 92 8.35 3.54 -17.23
C PRO A 92 8.58 5.06 -17.24
N TRP A 93 7.51 5.85 -17.20
CA TRP A 93 7.59 7.31 -17.14
C TRP A 93 8.28 7.82 -15.86
N LEU A 94 8.04 7.15 -14.72
CA LEU A 94 8.64 7.51 -13.43
C LEU A 94 10.12 7.21 -13.48
N ARG A 95 10.47 6.00 -13.91
CA ARG A 95 11.86 5.57 -14.11
C ARG A 95 12.62 6.54 -15.00
N GLN A 96 12.08 6.90 -16.17
CA GLN A 96 12.72 7.85 -17.07
C GLN A 96 12.88 9.24 -16.43
N LYS A 97 11.92 9.68 -15.63
CA LYS A 97 11.99 10.96 -14.91
C LYS A 97 13.08 10.96 -13.83
N LEU A 98 13.29 9.84 -13.14
CA LEU A 98 14.38 9.69 -12.18
C LEU A 98 15.75 9.65 -12.90
N ILE A 99 15.86 8.93 -14.02
CA ILE A 99 17.08 8.90 -14.84
C ILE A 99 17.47 10.31 -15.30
N ARG A 100 16.50 11.11 -15.77
CA ARG A 100 16.74 12.52 -16.15
C ARG A 100 17.19 13.41 -14.98
N ARG A 101 17.02 12.96 -13.74
CA ARG A 101 17.47 13.65 -12.51
C ARG A 101 18.78 13.06 -11.96
N GLY A 102 19.43 12.17 -12.70
CA GLY A 102 20.71 11.59 -12.32
C GLY A 102 20.64 10.18 -11.73
N ALA A 103 19.46 9.55 -11.67
CA ALA A 103 19.35 8.19 -11.14
C ALA A 103 19.99 7.16 -12.11
N THR A 104 20.83 6.28 -11.58
CA THR A 104 21.55 5.22 -12.30
C THR A 104 20.76 3.91 -12.34
N LEU A 105 19.48 3.97 -12.70
CA LEU A 105 18.58 2.81 -12.62
C LEU A 105 18.87 1.69 -13.64
N LYS A 106 19.88 1.83 -14.52
CA LYS A 106 20.20 0.88 -15.60
C LYS A 106 20.77 -0.45 -15.09
N ASN A 107 21.41 -0.45 -13.92
CA ASN A 107 21.98 -1.66 -13.32
C ASN A 107 20.88 -2.52 -12.67
N LYS A 108 20.89 -3.83 -12.95
CA LYS A 108 19.97 -4.78 -12.31
C LYS A 108 20.38 -5.09 -10.87
N ASP A 109 21.68 -5.04 -10.59
CA ASP A 109 22.28 -5.29 -9.27
C ASP A 109 23.13 -4.09 -8.85
N PRO A 110 22.50 -2.95 -8.48
CA PRO A 110 23.22 -1.77 -8.04
C PRO A 110 23.98 -2.05 -6.74
N SER A 111 25.06 -1.31 -6.48
CA SER A 111 25.63 -1.28 -5.13
C SER A 111 24.61 -0.71 -4.11
N VAL A 112 24.86 -0.92 -2.81
CA VAL A 112 24.01 -0.34 -1.76
C VAL A 112 23.96 1.19 -1.89
N GLU A 113 25.11 1.81 -2.15
CA GLU A 113 25.27 3.27 -2.31
C GLU A 113 24.52 3.77 -3.55
N GLU A 114 24.63 3.07 -4.68
CA GLU A 114 23.89 3.40 -5.90
C GLU A 114 22.38 3.28 -5.68
N HIS A 115 21.93 2.21 -5.03
CA HIS A 115 20.51 2.00 -4.76
C HIS A 115 19.96 3.06 -3.79
N ARG A 116 20.74 3.42 -2.76
CA ARG A 116 20.42 4.52 -1.83
C ARG A 116 20.32 5.86 -2.55
N ALA A 117 21.30 6.21 -3.38
CA ALA A 117 21.29 7.45 -4.16
C ALA A 117 20.06 7.53 -5.07
N ASN A 118 19.71 6.41 -5.74
CA ASN A 118 18.50 6.32 -6.56
C ASN A 118 17.22 6.50 -5.74
N PHE A 119 17.17 5.94 -4.53
CA PHE A 119 16.04 6.09 -3.63
C PHE A 119 15.91 7.53 -3.11
N VAL A 120 17.01 8.21 -2.80
CA VAL A 120 17.01 9.64 -2.40
C VAL A 120 16.45 10.52 -3.52
N ILE A 121 16.86 10.32 -4.78
CA ILE A 121 16.31 11.07 -5.94
C ILE A 121 14.80 10.83 -6.08
N PHE A 122 14.32 9.61 -5.77
CA PHE A 122 12.90 9.33 -5.69
C PHE A 122 12.22 10.06 -4.54
N LEU A 123 12.79 10.08 -3.33
CA LEU A 123 12.23 10.79 -2.18
C LEU A 123 12.12 12.31 -2.44
N GLU A 124 13.12 12.94 -3.04
CA GLU A 124 13.04 14.35 -3.43
C GLU A 124 11.90 14.62 -4.43
N LYS A 125 11.65 13.67 -5.34
CA LYS A 125 10.50 13.73 -6.23
C LYS A 125 9.19 13.64 -5.45
N VAL A 126 9.10 12.72 -4.49
CA VAL A 126 7.91 12.56 -3.63
C VAL A 126 7.66 13.82 -2.82
N TYR A 127 8.71 14.40 -2.22
CA TYR A 127 8.62 15.67 -1.50
C TYR A 127 8.00 16.78 -2.35
N LYS A 128 8.55 16.97 -3.57
CA LYS A 128 8.04 17.96 -4.53
C LYS A 128 6.58 17.70 -4.93
N ASP A 129 6.17 16.44 -5.08
CA ASP A 129 4.78 16.11 -5.36
C ASP A 129 3.87 16.43 -4.18
N ILE A 130 4.25 16.07 -2.95
CA ILE A 130 3.44 16.26 -1.75
C ILE A 130 3.26 17.74 -1.42
N LYS A 131 4.32 18.54 -1.55
CA LYS A 131 4.31 19.98 -1.28
C LYS A 131 3.66 20.81 -2.38
N ASN A 132 3.49 20.28 -3.59
CA ASN A 132 2.87 21.02 -4.69
C ASN A 132 1.34 21.10 -4.51
N THR A 133 0.89 22.13 -3.80
CA THR A 133 -0.53 22.43 -3.53
C THR A 133 -1.35 22.74 -4.78
N LYS A 134 -0.70 23.11 -5.90
CA LYS A 134 -1.38 23.37 -7.19
C LYS A 134 -1.73 22.08 -7.93
N ASN A 135 -1.06 20.97 -7.64
CA ASN A 135 -1.32 19.70 -8.30
C ASN A 135 -2.36 18.88 -7.52
N LYS A 136 -3.59 18.83 -8.03
CA LYS A 136 -4.74 18.21 -7.34
C LYS A 136 -4.62 16.68 -7.18
N LYS A 137 -3.69 15.99 -7.86
CA LYS A 137 -3.57 14.52 -7.82
C LYS A 137 -2.11 14.06 -7.73
N VAL A 138 -1.62 13.87 -6.50
CA VAL A 138 -0.42 13.09 -6.22
C VAL A 138 -0.71 11.60 -6.50
N ASN A 139 0.28 10.87 -7.00
CA ASN A 139 0.10 9.43 -7.28
C ASN A 139 -0.10 8.67 -5.95
N PRO A 140 -1.14 7.83 -5.83
CA PRO A 140 -1.49 7.18 -4.56
C PRO A 140 -0.43 6.20 -4.02
N HIS A 141 0.52 5.75 -4.85
CA HIS A 141 1.63 4.88 -4.43
C HIS A 141 2.64 5.57 -3.50
N TRP A 142 2.71 6.91 -3.53
CA TRP A 142 3.60 7.71 -2.68
C TRP A 142 2.94 8.98 -2.14
N ASP A 143 1.61 9.10 -2.25
CA ASP A 143 0.83 10.16 -1.60
C ASP A 143 0.95 10.05 -0.06
N SER A 144 0.54 11.07 0.70
CA SER A 144 0.34 10.90 2.15
C SER A 144 -0.82 9.92 2.37
N GLN A 145 -0.62 8.97 3.28
CA GLN A 145 -1.66 8.03 3.69
C GLN A 145 -2.77 8.76 4.45
N THR A 146 -2.42 9.72 5.29
CA THR A 146 -3.36 10.62 5.97
C THR A 146 -4.24 11.35 4.95
N ARG A 147 -3.65 11.91 3.89
CA ARG A 147 -4.41 12.56 2.81
C ARG A 147 -5.31 11.60 2.04
N ILE A 148 -4.84 10.38 1.78
CA ILE A 148 -5.68 9.31 1.18
C ILE A 148 -6.85 8.97 2.11
N LEU A 149 -6.60 8.80 3.41
CA LEU A 149 -7.61 8.47 4.41
C LEU A 149 -8.67 9.56 4.51
N ARG A 150 -8.30 10.84 4.60
CA ARG A 150 -9.26 11.95 4.60
C ARG A 150 -10.16 11.94 3.36
N ARG A 151 -9.61 11.64 2.17
CA ARG A 151 -10.42 11.52 0.93
C ARG A 151 -11.36 10.32 0.97
N LYS A 152 -10.93 9.20 1.56
CA LYS A 152 -11.75 7.98 1.72
C LYS A 152 -12.87 8.18 2.75
N LYS A 153 -12.57 8.81 3.88
CA LYS A 153 -13.53 9.15 4.96
C LYS A 153 -14.68 10.04 4.50
N LYS A 154 -14.48 10.84 3.44
CA LYS A 154 -15.56 11.60 2.78
C LYS A 154 -16.61 10.71 2.07
N ARG A 155 -16.29 9.45 1.81
CA ARG A 155 -17.19 8.50 1.11
C ARG A 155 -17.84 7.52 2.08
N ARG A 156 -17.06 7.00 3.04
CA ARG A 156 -17.47 6.00 4.02
C ARG A 156 -16.66 6.21 5.29
N GLU A 157 -17.31 6.07 6.44
CA GLU A 157 -16.61 5.96 7.72
C GLU A 157 -15.71 4.71 7.70
N ILE A 158 -14.51 4.83 8.25
CA ILE A 158 -13.55 3.73 8.37
C ILE A 158 -13.53 3.36 9.84
N GLU A 159 -14.06 2.19 10.16
CA GLU A 159 -14.23 1.68 11.53
C GLU A 159 -12.94 1.08 12.09
N PHE A 160 -12.03 0.65 11.21
CA PHE A 160 -10.74 0.10 11.62
C PHE A 160 -9.60 0.46 10.68
N ILE A 161 -8.49 0.90 11.26
CA ILE A 161 -7.23 1.17 10.56
C ILE A 161 -6.16 0.27 11.17
N GLY A 162 -5.83 -0.81 10.47
CA GLY A 162 -4.74 -1.72 10.85
C GLY A 162 -3.38 -1.25 10.35
N ARG A 163 -2.30 -1.86 10.85
CA ARG A 163 -0.92 -1.63 10.43
C ARG A 163 -0.38 -2.84 9.69
N LEU A 164 0.32 -2.59 8.59
CA LEU A 164 0.96 -3.67 7.83
C LEU A 164 1.99 -4.44 8.67
N GLU A 165 2.66 -3.72 9.57
CA GLU A 165 3.63 -4.26 10.51
C GLU A 165 3.02 -5.29 11.47
N HIS A 166 1.71 -5.20 11.72
CA HIS A 166 0.96 -6.10 12.61
C HIS A 166 -0.17 -6.79 11.86
N MET A 167 -0.01 -7.00 10.55
CA MET A 167 -1.15 -7.33 9.68
C MET A 167 -1.90 -8.59 10.11
N GLU A 168 -1.20 -9.62 10.58
CA GLU A 168 -1.84 -10.85 11.06
C GLU A 168 -2.78 -10.59 12.23
N ARG A 169 -2.27 -9.97 13.30
CA ARG A 169 -3.05 -9.60 14.47
C ARG A 169 -4.21 -8.67 14.11
N ASP A 170 -3.91 -7.58 13.41
CA ASP A 170 -4.89 -6.55 13.10
C ASP A 170 -5.98 -7.06 12.13
N PHE A 171 -5.62 -7.94 11.19
CA PHE A 171 -6.60 -8.55 10.28
C PHE A 171 -7.45 -9.62 10.98
N THR A 172 -6.87 -10.36 11.94
CA THR A 172 -7.64 -11.27 12.80
C THR A 172 -8.74 -10.51 13.54
N SER A 173 -8.43 -9.34 14.12
CA SER A 173 -9.44 -8.49 14.77
C SER A 173 -10.52 -7.98 13.80
N VAL A 174 -10.18 -7.72 12.53
CA VAL A 174 -11.18 -7.37 11.49
C VAL A 174 -12.13 -8.54 11.24
N LEU A 175 -11.59 -9.75 11.12
CA LEU A 175 -12.37 -10.97 10.87
C LEU A 175 -13.31 -11.29 12.04
N GLU A 176 -12.82 -11.22 13.28
CA GLU A 176 -13.63 -11.42 14.48
C GLU A 176 -14.81 -10.43 14.55
N ARG A 177 -14.55 -9.15 14.28
CA ARG A 177 -15.61 -8.11 14.25
C ARG A 177 -16.64 -8.32 13.15
N ALA A 178 -16.23 -8.95 12.05
CA ALA A 178 -17.13 -9.34 10.97
C ALA A 178 -17.82 -10.71 11.22
N GLY A 179 -17.59 -11.35 12.37
CA GLY A 179 -18.21 -12.62 12.75
C GLY A 179 -17.50 -13.87 12.20
N TYR A 180 -16.29 -13.75 11.67
CA TYR A 180 -15.47 -14.88 11.27
C TYR A 180 -14.68 -15.42 12.47
N GLN A 181 -14.95 -16.67 12.86
CA GLN A 181 -14.35 -17.30 14.06
C GLN A 181 -13.52 -18.55 13.74
N SER A 182 -13.37 -18.93 12.47
CA SER A 182 -12.57 -20.10 12.12
C SER A 182 -11.08 -19.77 12.22
N PRO A 183 -10.25 -20.71 12.71
CA PRO A 183 -8.81 -20.55 12.62
C PRO A 183 -8.42 -20.52 11.14
N PHE A 184 -7.57 -19.57 10.76
CA PHE A 184 -6.99 -19.51 9.44
C PHE A 184 -5.49 -19.29 9.57
N GLU A 185 -4.71 -19.97 8.72
CA GLU A 185 -3.27 -19.77 8.67
C GLU A 185 -2.97 -18.44 7.98
N PHE A 186 -2.27 -17.54 8.67
CA PHE A 186 -1.91 -16.26 8.08
C PHE A 186 -0.78 -16.42 7.06
N ARG A 187 -0.97 -15.86 5.86
CA ARG A 187 -0.10 -15.97 4.70
C ARG A 187 0.04 -14.60 4.05
N ARG A 188 1.28 -14.22 3.78
CA ARG A 188 1.61 -13.02 3.01
C ARG A 188 1.60 -13.36 1.53
N PHE A 189 0.89 -12.56 0.76
CA PHE A 189 0.83 -12.69 -0.70
C PHE A 189 1.55 -11.52 -1.37
N ASN A 190 2.24 -11.83 -2.48
CA ASN A 190 2.93 -10.87 -3.33
C ASN A 190 4.08 -10.14 -2.61
N GLU A 191 4.89 -10.92 -1.90
CA GLU A 191 6.29 -10.58 -1.64
C GLU A 191 7.01 -10.73 -2.98
N GLY A 192 6.93 -9.72 -3.85
CA GLY A 192 7.57 -9.72 -5.17
C GLY A 192 9.06 -10.08 -5.09
N PRO A 193 9.78 -10.16 -6.23
CA PRO A 193 11.22 -10.42 -6.20
C PRO A 193 11.87 -9.51 -5.15
N GLY A 194 12.66 -10.13 -4.27
CA GLY A 194 13.29 -9.43 -3.16
C GLY A 194 13.90 -8.12 -3.64
N TYR A 195 13.77 -7.06 -2.84
CA TYR A 195 14.44 -5.81 -3.19
C TYR A 195 15.95 -6.07 -3.33
N PRO A 196 16.66 -5.38 -4.24
CA PRO A 196 18.09 -5.58 -4.43
C PRO A 196 18.87 -5.53 -3.11
N HIS A 197 18.41 -4.65 -2.21
CA HIS A 197 18.92 -4.51 -0.85
C HIS A 197 17.79 -4.41 0.16
N ALA A 198 18.01 -4.93 1.36
CA ALA A 198 17.09 -4.80 2.47
C ALA A 198 16.89 -3.31 2.85
N TYR A 199 15.70 -2.97 3.35
CA TYR A 199 15.36 -1.60 3.73
C TYR A 199 16.36 -1.01 4.73
N ASP A 200 16.68 -1.76 5.78
CA ASP A 200 17.54 -1.30 6.88
C ASP A 200 19.01 -1.16 6.47
N VAL A 201 19.41 -1.70 5.30
CA VAL A 201 20.74 -1.51 4.70
C VAL A 201 20.78 -0.22 3.87
N VAL A 202 19.68 0.10 3.19
CA VAL A 202 19.59 1.28 2.30
C VAL A 202 19.28 2.54 3.09
N VAL A 203 18.46 2.46 4.14
CA VAL A 203 17.95 3.61 4.88
C VAL A 203 18.85 3.89 6.09
N ASP A 204 19.86 4.72 5.85
CA ASP A 204 20.71 5.29 6.90
C ASP A 204 20.03 6.49 7.61
N ALA A 205 20.71 7.07 8.59
CA ALA A 205 20.22 8.23 9.35
C ALA A 205 19.81 9.41 8.46
N SER A 206 20.56 9.70 7.40
CA SER A 206 20.25 10.82 6.49
C SER A 206 18.97 10.58 5.70
N VAL A 207 18.73 9.33 5.28
CA VAL A 207 17.51 8.93 4.58
C VAL A 207 16.32 8.90 5.54
N GLN A 208 16.54 8.53 6.82
CA GLN A 208 15.51 8.63 7.87
C GLN A 208 15.08 10.07 8.09
N ASP A 209 16.02 11.00 8.24
CA ASP A 209 15.74 12.43 8.44
C ASP A 209 14.99 13.06 7.26
N LEU A 210 15.38 12.69 6.03
CA LEU A 210 14.63 13.07 4.84
C LEU A 210 13.21 12.49 4.87
N GLY A 211 13.06 11.22 5.26
CA GLY A 211 11.76 10.57 5.42
C GLY A 211 10.86 11.27 6.43
N ARG A 212 11.39 11.63 7.61
CA ARG A 212 10.70 12.41 8.65
C ARG A 212 10.20 13.74 8.10
N THR A 213 11.05 14.44 7.36
CA THR A 213 10.70 15.72 6.73
C THR A 213 9.57 15.58 5.70
N ILE A 214 9.60 14.51 4.89
CA ILE A 214 8.61 14.30 3.82
C ILE A 214 7.27 13.84 4.39
N PHE A 215 7.30 12.97 5.40
CA PHE A 215 6.13 12.22 5.87
C PHE A 215 5.73 12.57 7.31
N SER A 216 6.12 13.73 7.85
CA SER A 216 5.84 14.13 9.24
C SER A 216 4.36 13.97 9.62
N GLU A 217 3.44 14.44 8.76
CA GLU A 217 1.99 14.31 8.97
C GLU A 217 1.52 12.84 9.03
N ASP A 218 2.09 11.96 8.20
CA ASP A 218 1.78 10.53 8.25
C ASP A 218 2.35 9.89 9.53
N LEU A 219 3.54 10.30 9.98
CA LEU A 219 4.15 9.78 11.21
C LEU A 219 3.34 10.19 12.44
N GLU A 220 3.01 11.47 12.56
CA GLU A 220 2.25 12.03 13.67
C GLU A 220 0.82 11.48 13.73
N GLU A 221 0.03 11.61 12.65
CA GLU A 221 -1.39 11.25 12.70
C GLU A 221 -1.65 9.74 12.72
N LEU A 222 -0.71 8.93 12.22
CA LEU A 222 -0.82 7.47 12.28
C LEU A 222 -0.06 6.88 13.46
N GLY A 223 0.60 7.70 14.29
CA GLY A 223 1.34 7.27 15.47
C GLY A 223 2.47 6.28 15.13
N TYR A 224 3.25 6.59 14.11
CA TYR A 224 4.53 5.92 13.87
C TYR A 224 5.64 6.67 14.60
N GLU A 225 6.60 5.92 15.14
CA GLU A 225 7.79 6.50 15.76
C GLU A 225 8.60 7.29 14.73
N ILE A 226 9.25 8.35 15.22
CA ILE A 226 10.06 9.28 14.44
C ILE A 226 11.41 8.65 14.16
#